data_AF-A0A848D6U4-F1
#
_entry.id   AF-A0A848D6U4-F1
#
_cell.length_a   1.000
_cell.length_b   1.000
_cell.length_c   1.000
_cell.angle_alpha   90.00
_cell.angle_beta   90.00
_cell.angle_gamma   90.00
#
_symmetry.space_group_name_H-M   'P 1'
#
loop_
_entity.id
_entity.type
_entity.pdbx_description
1 polymer ?
#
loop_
_entity_poly.entity_id
_entity_poly.type
_entity_poly.pdbx_seq_one_letter_code
_entity_poly.pdbx_strand_id
1 'polypeptide(L)'
;MKALRNIFGEIKSAYILNWTPEQGEDIFTILIDLDKIAKVEISRVNNSEAPIIETFKLKDFQKGLSKVFQIKLAVAIDLAKKDHQNG
;
A
#
# COMPACT_ATOMS: atom_id res chain seq x y z
N MET A 1 -8.75 -6.23 5.48
CA MET A 1 -9.53 -5.02 5.08
C MET A 1 -9.90 -4.09 6.26
N LYS A 2 -10.24 -4.59 7.47
CA LYS A 2 -10.60 -3.71 8.61
C LYS A 2 -9.48 -2.74 9.05
N ALA A 3 -8.23 -3.22 9.13
CA ALA A 3 -7.09 -2.40 9.56
C ALA A 3 -6.86 -1.16 8.67
N LEU A 4 -6.96 -1.33 7.35
CA LEU A 4 -6.80 -0.21 6.41
C LEU A 4 -7.98 0.78 6.48
N ARG A 5 -9.22 0.29 6.61
CA ARG A 5 -10.40 1.19 6.73
C ARG A 5 -10.39 2.02 8.02
N ASN A 6 -9.82 1.51 9.11
CA ASN A 6 -9.69 2.31 10.34
C ASN A 6 -8.72 3.49 10.19
N ILE A 7 -7.79 3.43 9.23
CA ILE A 7 -6.75 4.45 9.05
C ILE A 7 -7.09 5.40 7.91
N PHE A 8 -7.58 4.87 6.80
CA PHE A 8 -7.89 5.64 5.60
C PHE A 8 -9.38 5.97 5.44
N GLY A 9 -10.25 5.42 6.31
CA GLY A 9 -11.69 5.59 6.23
C GLY A 9 -12.30 4.79 5.08
N GLU A 10 -13.08 5.47 4.24
CA GLU A 10 -13.69 4.89 3.05
C GLU A 10 -12.64 4.79 1.93
N ILE A 11 -12.19 3.56 1.68
CA ILE A 11 -11.24 3.24 0.61
C ILE A 11 -12.02 2.80 -0.61
N LYS A 12 -11.82 3.48 -1.73
CA LYS A 12 -12.44 3.11 -3.02
C LYS A 12 -11.63 2.05 -3.74
N SER A 13 -10.30 2.13 -3.69
CA SER A 13 -9.43 1.12 -4.29
C SER A 13 -8.14 0.91 -3.49
N ALA A 14 -7.62 -0.31 -3.51
CA ALA A 14 -6.37 -0.67 -2.83
C ALA A 14 -5.62 -1.74 -3.64
N TYR A 15 -4.36 -1.46 -3.98
CA TYR A 15 -3.51 -2.36 -4.77
C TYR A 15 -2.19 -2.63 -4.07
N ILE A 16 -1.84 -3.90 -3.93
CA ILE A 16 -0.54 -4.31 -3.38
C ILE A 16 0.53 -4.09 -4.47
N LEU A 17 1.43 -3.14 -4.23
CA LEU A 17 2.55 -2.82 -5.10
C LEU A 17 3.72 -3.78 -4.89
N ASN A 18 3.93 -4.17 -3.63
CA ASN A 18 5.01 -5.06 -3.26
C ASN A 18 4.70 -5.83 -1.97
N TRP A 19 5.27 -7.02 -1.89
CA TRP A 19 5.31 -7.82 -0.68
C TRP A 19 6.76 -8.27 -0.48
N THR A 20 7.33 -7.86 0.65
CA THR A 20 8.67 -8.27 1.07
C THR A 20 8.52 -9.13 2.32
N PRO A 21 8.77 -10.45 2.24
CA PRO A 21 8.87 -11.28 3.42
C PRO A 21 10.21 -10.99 4.10
N GLU A 22 10.17 -10.40 5.29
CA GLU A 22 11.32 -10.12 6.16
C GLU A 22 11.42 -11.17 7.27
N GLN A 23 12.54 -11.25 7.99
CA GLN A 23 12.67 -12.26 9.05
C GLN A 23 11.62 -12.04 10.14
N GLY A 24 10.68 -12.97 10.26
CA GLY A 24 9.60 -12.89 11.25
C GLY A 24 8.45 -11.93 10.89
N GLU A 25 8.51 -11.21 9.78
CA GLU A 25 7.50 -10.19 9.41
C GLU A 25 7.17 -10.23 7.92
N ASP A 26 5.97 -9.79 7.57
CA ASP A 26 5.58 -9.51 6.18
C ASP A 26 5.36 -8.01 6.00
N ILE A 27 6.10 -7.42 5.06
CA ILE A 27 5.99 -6.01 4.72
C ILE A 27 5.24 -5.87 3.41
N PHE A 28 4.06 -5.27 3.46
CA PHE A 28 3.24 -4.94 2.30
C PHE A 28 3.35 -3.45 1.98
N THR A 29 3.59 -3.12 0.71
CA THR A 29 3.45 -1.76 0.20
C THR A 29 2.21 -1.69 -0.66
N ILE A 30 1.28 -0.80 -0.32
CA ILE A 30 -0.07 -0.76 -0.87
C ILE A 30 -0.36 0.66 -1.36
N LEU A 31 -0.85 0.79 -2.60
CA LEU A 31 -1.45 2.02 -3.10
C LEU A 31 -2.90 2.06 -2.64
N ILE A 32 -3.28 3.14 -1.95
CA ILE A 32 -4.64 3.41 -1.49
C ILE A 32 -5.19 4.58 -2.30
N ASP A 33 -6.35 4.34 -2.92
CA ASP A 33 -6.98 5.20 -3.91
C ASP A 33 -5.99 5.59 -5.02
N LEU A 34 -5.59 6.86 -5.08
CA LEU A 34 -4.81 7.42 -6.18
C LEU A 34 -3.51 8.10 -5.73
N ASP A 35 -3.39 8.44 -4.45
CA ASP A 35 -2.38 9.39 -3.97
C ASP A 35 -1.72 9.01 -2.63
N LYS A 36 -2.18 7.93 -2.00
CA LYS A 36 -1.68 7.48 -0.69
C LYS A 36 -0.98 6.14 -0.84
N ILE A 37 0.18 6.00 -0.21
CA ILE A 37 0.90 4.75 -0.07
C ILE A 37 0.84 4.34 1.40
N ALA A 38 0.45 3.10 1.66
CA ALA A 38 0.48 2.49 2.98
C ALA A 38 1.54 1.40 2.98
N LYS A 39 2.47 1.46 3.94
CA LYS A 39 3.37 0.35 4.26
C LYS A 39 2.81 -0.33 5.49
N VAL A 40 2.50 -1.61 5.38
CA VAL A 40 1.91 -2.40 6.46
C VAL A 40 2.88 -3.50 6.80
N GLU A 41 3.33 -3.51 8.05
CA GLU A 41 4.24 -4.51 8.60
C GLU A 41 3.43 -5.39 9.56
N ILE A 42 3.46 -6.70 9.29
CA ILE A 42 2.70 -7.69 10.04
C ILE A 42 3.67 -8.70 10.61
N SER A 43 3.70 -8.81 11.94
CA SER A 43 4.44 -9.86 12.65
C SER A 43 3.86 -11.23 12.31
N ARG A 44 4.71 -12.13 11.81
CA ARG A 44 4.41 -13.55 11.59
C ARG A 44 4.66 -14.40 12.83
N VAL A 45 5.43 -13.86 13.78
CA VAL A 45 5.84 -14.56 14.99
C VAL A 45 4.83 -14.35 16.10
N ASN A 46 4.28 -13.13 16.23
CA ASN A 46 3.35 -12.80 17.27
C ASN A 46 2.07 -12.18 16.71
N ASN A 47 1.02 -13.00 16.58
CA ASN A 47 -0.30 -12.56 16.10
C ASN A 47 -1.01 -11.58 17.05
N SER A 48 -0.48 -11.34 18.25
CA SER A 48 -1.02 -10.34 19.19
C SER A 48 -0.42 -8.96 18.98
N GLU A 49 0.67 -8.83 18.20
CA GLU A 49 1.22 -7.52 17.85
C GLU A 49 0.31 -6.82 16.84
N ALA A 50 -0.01 -5.57 17.13
CA ALA A 50 -0.74 -4.73 16.20
C ALA A 50 0.12 -4.47 14.95
N PRO A 51 -0.47 -4.54 13.74
CA PRO A 51 0.27 -4.23 12.52
C PRO A 51 0.73 -2.79 12.54
N ILE A 52 1.99 -2.56 12.17
CA ILE A 52 2.56 -1.22 12.04
C ILE A 52 2.16 -0.70 10.67
N ILE A 53 1.57 0.50 10.64
CA ILE A 53 1.05 1.08 9.41
C ILE A 53 1.64 2.47 9.25
N GLU A 54 2.51 2.61 8.25
CA GLU A 54 3.10 3.88 7.86
C GLU A 54 2.43 4.40 6.60
N THR A 55 2.11 5.69 6.58
CA THR A 55 1.41 6.32 5.46
C THR A 55 2.28 7.39 4.81
N PHE A 56 2.41 7.32 3.50
CA PHE A 56 3.20 8.25 2.71
C PHE A 56 2.33 8.87 1.61
N LYS A 57 2.61 10.13 1.27
CA LYS A 57 2.06 10.71 0.04
C LYS A 57 2.81 10.13 -1.14
N LEU A 58 2.09 9.83 -2.22
CA LEU A 58 2.66 9.29 -3.45
C LEU A 58 3.85 10.12 -3.96
N LYS A 59 3.77 11.45 -3.88
CA LYS A 59 4.83 12.37 -4.32
C LYS A 59 6.14 12.21 -3.55
N ASP A 60 6.06 11.91 -2.26
CA ASP A 60 7.22 11.71 -1.40
C ASP A 60 7.80 10.31 -1.61
N PHE A 61 6.91 9.32 -1.81
CA PHE A 61 7.29 7.94 -2.04
C PHE A 61 7.95 7.71 -3.41
N GLN A 62 7.64 8.52 -4.43
CA GLN A 62 8.25 8.38 -5.77
C GLN A 62 9.74 8.72 -5.82
N LYS A 63 10.27 9.48 -4.86
CA LYS A 63 11.67 9.90 -4.85
C LYS A 63 12.57 8.72 -4.47
N GLY A 64 13.43 8.31 -5.40
CA GLY A 64 14.41 7.23 -5.16
C GLY A 64 13.92 5.82 -5.48
N LEU A 65 12.73 5.64 -6.06
CA LEU A 65 12.23 4.33 -6.47
C LEU A 65 13.00 3.76 -7.67
N SER A 66 13.21 2.45 -7.66
CA SER A 66 13.74 1.72 -8.81
C SER A 66 12.79 1.79 -10.01
N LYS A 67 13.32 1.66 -11.23
CA LYS A 67 12.52 1.70 -12.47
C LYS A 67 11.38 0.67 -12.47
N VAL A 68 11.64 -0.53 -11.96
CA VAL A 68 10.62 -1.59 -11.86
C VAL A 68 9.49 -1.17 -10.93
N PHE A 69 9.81 -0.55 -9.80
CA PHE A 69 8.79 -0.09 -8.86
C PHE A 69 7.97 1.07 -9.43
N GLN A 70 8.61 1.99 -10.16
CA GLN A 70 7.91 3.08 -10.86
C GLN A 70 6.89 2.54 -11.87
N ILE A 71 7.23 1.48 -12.61
CA ILE A 71 6.30 0.83 -13.55
C ILE A 71 5.12 0.21 -12.80
N LYS A 72 5.36 -0.59 -11.75
CA LYS A 72 4.29 -1.18 -10.94
C LYS A 72 3.36 -0.12 -10.37
N LEU A 73 3.93 0.98 -9.88
CA LEU A 73 3.19 2.10 -9.34
C LEU A 73 2.33 2.79 -10.41
N ALA A 74 2.89 3.04 -11.60
CA ALA A 74 2.15 3.63 -12.71
C ALA A 74 0.97 2.75 -13.15
N VAL A 75 1.17 1.43 -13.22
CA VAL A 75 0.11 0.47 -13.55
C VAL A 75 -0.98 0.46 -12.48
N ALA A 76 -0.61 0.42 -11.21
CA ALA A 76 -1.58 0.46 -10.11
C ALA A 76 -2.40 1.75 -10.09
N ILE A 77 -1.78 2.90 -10.40
CA ILE A 77 -2.49 4.18 -10.53
C ILE A 77 -3.45 4.15 -11.72
N ASP A 78 -3.06 3.60 -12.86
CA ASP A 78 -3.94 3.49 -14.03
C ASP A 78 -5.18 2.62 -13.74
N LEU A 79 -4.98 1.49 -13.05
CA LEU A 79 -6.09 0.65 -12.59
C LEU A 79 -6.98 1.38 -11.59
N ALA A 80 -6.37 2.04 -10.60
CA ALA A 80 -7.10 2.80 -9.60
C ALA A 80 -7.94 3.93 -10.23
N LYS A 81 -7.43 4.61 -11.26
CA LYS A 81 -8.16 5.66 -11.99
C LYS A 81 -9.37 5.09 -12.73
N LYS A 82 -9.23 3.93 -13.38
CA LYS A 82 -10.34 3.23 -14.04
C LYS A 82 -11.43 2.88 -13.04
N ASP A 83 -11.05 2.34 -11.89
CA ASP A 83 -12.02 1.98 -10.83
C ASP A 83 -12.69 3.23 -10.23
N HIS A 84 -11.98 4.36 -10.15
CA HIS A 84 -12.55 5.63 -9.69
C HIS A 84 -13.44 6.34 -10.72
N GLN A 85 -13.30 6.03 -12.01
CA GLN A 85 -14.13 6.58 -13.10
C GLN A 85 -15.39 5.74 -13.34
N ASN A 86 -15.36 4.46 -12.96
CA ASN A 86 -16.47 3.51 -13.14
C ASN A 86 -17.36 3.35 -11.90
N GLY A 87 -17.09 4.06 -10.81
CA GLY A 87 -17.88 4.07 -9.57
C GLY A 87 -18.43 5.44 -9.25
#